data_AF-A0A2E4XXE4-F1
#
_entry.id   AF-A0A2E4XXE4-F1
#
_cell.length_a   1.000
_cell.length_b   1.000
_cell.length_c   1.000
_cell.angle_alpha   90.00
_cell.angle_beta   90.00
_cell.angle_gamma   90.00
#
_symmetry.space_group_name_H-M   'P 1'
#
loop_
_entity.id
_entity.type
_entity.pdbx_description
1 polymer ?
#
loop_
_entity_poly.entity_id
_entity_poly.type
_entity_poly.pdbx_seq_one_letter_code
_entity_poly.pdbx_strand_id
1 'polypeptide(L)'
;MGRRTDIVSIGLSLSLALALFVHVLPTERPSAPKPETVTPPTPLLKTEQISVATLDLPSPAQSPVNAAVVKPLKPAGPAVAKTTVSPLKPSIDPPVSPPQKVAALKPTSETLPPQKSTKVKPLKPTDIPQAEPADAEIAVADEKKSSRREAETKIAPQPANAMAQKKAPTVGRNQTSPLIAVGRPLLRLLEHGDGPRIDISWPTDPRERSALFDTFERCYGMVVALVAESGDLYSDRSSAAPWEINLDYYSGFVRQSGRLSTPRERDWSRRIVQRHPSAAGKLPVRVFPRQTDALLMGGLHELLAGSYRSTKSITARYARAGQSVTIVGISADGLNIPGRIDLSAAARRSCLDSHATSGRHS
;
A
#
# COMPACT_ATOMS: atom_id res chain seq x y z
N MET A 1 22.32 -38.83 53.72
CA MET A 1 21.69 -40.13 53.41
C MET A 1 20.91 -39.93 52.12
N GLY A 2 21.14 -40.56 50.97
CA GLY A 2 21.99 -41.68 50.60
C GLY A 2 21.34 -42.39 49.40
N ARG A 3 22.15 -42.68 48.36
CA ARG A 3 21.89 -43.46 47.12
C ARG A 3 21.23 -42.67 45.95
N ARG A 4 21.87 -42.49 44.78
CA ARG A 4 22.45 -43.46 43.78
C ARG A 4 21.36 -44.42 43.27
N THR A 5 21.15 -44.74 41.99
CA THR A 5 21.79 -44.61 40.65
C THR A 5 20.71 -45.14 39.66
N ASP A 6 20.61 -44.79 38.38
CA ASP A 6 21.19 -45.39 37.14
C ASP A 6 20.24 -44.93 36.00
N ILE A 7 20.59 -44.32 34.86
CA ILE A 7 21.45 -44.67 33.72
C ILE A 7 21.06 -45.99 33.01
N VAL A 8 20.90 -45.89 31.68
CA VAL A 8 20.82 -46.94 30.63
C VAL A 8 19.42 -47.39 30.20
N SER A 9 18.96 -46.93 29.03
CA SER A 9 18.79 -47.83 27.87
C SER A 9 18.71 -47.06 26.55
N ILE A 10 19.77 -47.21 25.77
CA ILE A 10 19.92 -46.81 24.37
C ILE A 10 19.60 -48.05 23.53
N GLY A 11 18.77 -47.90 22.48
CA GLY A 11 18.86 -48.71 21.26
C GLY A 11 17.89 -49.89 21.10
N LEU A 12 16.88 -49.71 20.25
CA LEU A 12 16.18 -50.66 19.34
C LEU A 12 14.90 -49.90 18.92
N SER A 13 14.51 -49.65 17.67
CA SER A 13 14.66 -50.40 16.43
C SER A 13 14.60 -49.45 15.23
N LEU A 14 15.72 -49.37 14.52
CA LEU A 14 15.79 -48.95 13.13
C LEU A 14 15.63 -50.22 12.29
N SER A 15 14.40 -50.68 12.03
CA SER A 15 14.08 -51.78 11.09
C SER A 15 12.56 -51.92 10.91
N LEU A 16 11.93 -51.01 10.15
CA LEU A 16 10.68 -51.32 9.44
C LEU A 16 10.52 -50.41 8.21
N ALA A 17 11.55 -50.41 7.36
CA ALA A 17 11.40 -50.15 5.94
C ALA A 17 11.56 -51.50 5.22
N LEU A 18 10.81 -51.70 4.12
CA LEU A 18 10.66 -52.92 3.32
C LEU A 18 9.67 -53.97 3.87
N ALA A 19 8.38 -53.69 3.74
CA ALA A 19 7.39 -54.66 3.24
C ALA A 19 6.02 -53.98 3.15
N LEU A 20 5.71 -53.37 2.00
CA LEU A 20 4.37 -53.17 1.41
C LEU A 20 4.51 -52.30 0.16
N PHE A 21 5.27 -52.82 -0.81
CA PHE A 21 5.39 -52.26 -2.16
C PHE A 21 5.09 -53.35 -3.18
N VAL A 22 3.93 -53.99 -3.08
CA VAL A 22 3.37 -54.83 -4.15
C VAL A 22 1.85 -54.78 -3.99
N HIS A 23 1.16 -53.92 -4.77
CA HIS A 23 -0.02 -54.29 -5.56
C HIS A 23 -0.68 -53.08 -6.24
N VAL A 24 -0.94 -53.29 -7.54
CA VAL A 24 -1.86 -52.57 -8.45
C VAL A 24 -1.38 -51.25 -9.06
N LEU A 25 -0.59 -51.36 -10.13
CA LEU A 25 -0.60 -50.39 -11.23
C LEU A 25 -1.60 -50.88 -12.29
N PRO A 26 -2.63 -50.10 -12.67
CA PRO A 26 -3.39 -50.37 -13.87
C PRO A 26 -2.61 -49.89 -15.09
N THR A 27 -2.26 -50.83 -15.97
CA THR A 27 -1.73 -50.61 -17.30
C THR A 27 -2.84 -50.10 -18.21
N GLU A 28 -2.99 -48.78 -18.36
CA GLU A 28 -3.78 -48.23 -19.46
C GLU A 28 -2.97 -48.34 -20.77
N ARG A 29 -3.50 -49.17 -21.68
CA ARG A 29 -3.03 -49.25 -23.06
C ARG A 29 -3.32 -47.93 -23.79
N PRO A 30 -2.38 -47.37 -24.57
CA PRO A 30 -2.68 -46.30 -25.49
C PRO A 30 -3.59 -46.83 -26.60
N SER A 31 -4.85 -46.38 -26.59
CA SER A 31 -5.83 -46.65 -27.64
C SER A 31 -5.50 -45.79 -28.87
N ALA A 32 -5.57 -46.41 -30.04
CA ALA A 32 -5.27 -45.80 -31.33
C ALA A 32 -6.17 -44.57 -31.61
N PRO A 33 -5.66 -43.55 -32.33
CA PRO A 33 -6.45 -42.38 -32.69
C PRO A 33 -7.60 -42.75 -33.63
N LYS A 34 -8.82 -42.41 -33.20
CA LYS A 34 -10.06 -42.57 -33.95
C LYS A 34 -10.10 -41.49 -35.06
N PRO A 35 -10.50 -41.81 -36.30
CA PRO A 35 -10.56 -40.84 -37.39
C PRO A 35 -11.57 -39.72 -37.07
N GLU A 36 -11.14 -38.49 -37.29
CA GLU A 36 -11.94 -37.27 -37.15
C GLU A 36 -13.13 -37.29 -38.11
N THR A 37 -14.33 -37.31 -37.54
CA THR A 37 -15.56 -37.02 -38.27
C THR A 37 -15.61 -35.52 -38.57
N VAL A 38 -15.38 -35.18 -39.83
CA VAL A 38 -15.59 -33.85 -40.40
C VAL A 38 -17.01 -33.40 -40.09
N THR A 39 -17.13 -32.40 -39.22
CA THR A 39 -18.41 -31.74 -38.91
C THR A 39 -18.57 -30.55 -39.87
N PRO A 40 -19.73 -30.37 -40.52
CA PRO A 40 -19.95 -29.27 -41.46
C PRO A 40 -19.95 -27.90 -40.77
N PRO A 41 -19.57 -26.82 -41.49
CA PRO A 41 -19.46 -25.48 -40.93
C PRO A 41 -20.84 -24.94 -40.51
N THR A 42 -20.94 -24.56 -39.24
CA THR A 42 -22.06 -23.83 -38.65
C THR A 42 -22.27 -22.49 -39.36
N PRO A 43 -23.51 -22.09 -39.69
CA PRO A 43 -23.78 -20.83 -40.39
C PRO A 43 -23.43 -19.61 -39.53
N LEU A 44 -22.76 -18.65 -40.18
CA LEU A 44 -22.45 -17.31 -39.69
C LEU A 44 -23.71 -16.60 -39.16
N LEU A 45 -23.74 -16.39 -37.84
CA LEU A 45 -24.69 -15.50 -37.19
C LEU A 45 -24.38 -14.06 -37.60
N LYS A 46 -25.35 -13.48 -38.30
CA LYS A 46 -25.43 -12.11 -38.77
C LYS A 46 -25.22 -11.15 -37.58
N THR A 47 -24.17 -10.33 -37.64
CA THR A 47 -23.94 -9.24 -36.68
C THR A 47 -25.00 -8.18 -36.88
N GLU A 48 -26.02 -8.18 -36.01
CA GLU A 48 -26.92 -7.03 -35.88
C GLU A 48 -26.17 -5.90 -35.18
N GLN A 49 -25.95 -4.81 -35.92
CA GLN A 49 -25.45 -3.55 -35.38
C GLN A 49 -26.51 -2.97 -34.45
N ILE A 50 -26.28 -3.07 -33.14
CA ILE A 50 -27.05 -2.32 -32.15
C ILE A 50 -26.55 -0.88 -32.20
N SER A 51 -27.34 -0.02 -32.85
CA SER A 51 -27.17 1.42 -32.83
C SER A 51 -27.47 1.93 -31.42
N VAL A 52 -26.44 2.39 -30.71
CA VAL A 52 -26.59 2.96 -29.37
C VAL A 52 -27.15 4.37 -29.53
N ALA A 53 -28.42 4.53 -29.18
CA ALA A 53 -29.05 5.84 -29.07
C ALA A 53 -28.35 6.64 -27.96
N THR A 54 -27.81 7.81 -28.33
CA THR A 54 -27.29 8.81 -27.41
C THR A 54 -28.44 9.26 -26.50
N LEU A 55 -28.40 8.88 -25.22
CA LEU A 55 -29.34 9.36 -24.22
C LEU A 55 -28.89 10.78 -23.83
N ASP A 56 -29.47 11.79 -24.47
CA ASP A 56 -29.32 13.19 -24.10
C ASP A 56 -29.93 13.40 -22.70
N LEU A 57 -29.08 13.65 -21.71
CA LEU A 57 -29.53 14.08 -20.39
C LEU A 57 -29.95 15.56 -20.48
N PRO A 58 -31.15 15.94 -20.02
CA PRO A 58 -31.55 17.33 -19.99
C PRO A 58 -30.62 18.14 -19.08
N SER A 59 -30.14 19.27 -19.61
CA SER A 59 -29.37 20.28 -18.89
C SER A 59 -30.08 20.64 -17.58
N PRO A 60 -29.40 20.65 -16.41
CA PRO A 60 -30.03 21.06 -15.17
C PRO A 60 -30.45 22.53 -15.30
N ALA A 61 -31.76 22.76 -15.14
CA ALA A 61 -32.36 24.09 -15.13
C ALA A 61 -31.69 24.94 -14.05
N GLN A 62 -31.04 26.02 -14.47
CA GLN A 62 -30.56 27.06 -13.58
C GLN A 62 -31.78 27.76 -12.97
N SER A 63 -32.07 27.47 -11.71
CA SER A 63 -33.06 28.24 -10.95
C SER A 63 -32.44 29.59 -10.56
N PRO A 64 -33.09 30.72 -10.84
CA PRO A 64 -32.61 32.02 -10.39
C PRO A 64 -32.78 32.14 -8.88
N VAL A 65 -31.66 32.29 -8.17
CA VAL A 65 -31.64 32.62 -6.74
C VAL A 65 -32.06 34.08 -6.58
N ASN A 66 -33.31 34.31 -6.21
CA ASN A 66 -33.76 35.62 -5.73
C ASN A 66 -33.20 35.85 -4.32
N ALA A 67 -32.24 36.76 -4.22
CA ALA A 67 -31.70 37.25 -2.96
C ALA A 67 -32.76 38.12 -2.24
N ALA A 68 -33.55 37.49 -1.37
CA ALA A 68 -34.37 38.21 -0.41
C ALA A 68 -33.49 38.67 0.77
N VAL A 69 -33.42 39.98 0.95
CA VAL A 69 -32.78 40.69 2.07
C VAL A 69 -33.41 40.24 3.38
N VAL A 70 -32.69 39.42 4.15
CA VAL A 70 -33.08 39.04 5.51
C VAL A 70 -32.62 40.14 6.48
N LYS A 71 -33.58 40.74 7.18
CA LYS A 71 -33.34 41.71 8.26
C LYS A 71 -32.57 41.06 9.42
N PRO A 72 -31.62 41.76 10.07
CA PRO A 72 -30.91 41.24 11.23
C PRO A 72 -31.86 41.03 12.42
N LEU A 73 -31.98 39.79 12.90
CA LEU A 73 -32.66 39.47 14.15
C LEU A 73 -31.77 39.83 15.34
N LYS A 74 -32.34 40.63 16.23
CA LYS A 74 -31.78 41.12 17.49
C LYS A 74 -31.57 39.96 18.48
N PRO A 75 -30.41 39.81 19.14
CA PRO A 75 -30.20 38.75 20.12
C PRO A 75 -31.07 38.99 21.36
N ALA A 76 -31.95 38.04 21.68
CA ALA A 76 -32.61 37.95 22.98
C ALA A 76 -31.65 37.22 23.95
N GLY A 77 -31.43 37.81 25.13
CA GLY A 77 -30.55 37.28 26.16
C GLY A 77 -31.04 35.96 26.77
N PRO A 78 -30.17 35.25 27.52
CA PRO A 78 -30.48 33.96 28.10
C PRO A 78 -31.38 34.13 29.34
N ALA A 79 -32.62 33.65 29.24
CA ALA A 79 -33.48 33.44 30.39
C ALA A 79 -33.05 32.17 31.13
N VAL A 80 -32.62 32.36 32.38
CA VAL A 80 -32.26 31.35 33.36
C VAL A 80 -33.52 30.60 33.81
N ALA A 81 -33.63 29.31 33.50
CA ALA A 81 -34.56 28.40 34.16
C ALA A 81 -33.76 27.42 35.04
N LYS A 82 -33.93 27.54 36.36
CA LYS A 82 -33.35 26.65 37.36
C LYS A 82 -34.22 25.41 37.47
N THR A 83 -33.72 24.27 36.98
CA THR A 83 -34.29 22.95 37.32
C THR A 83 -33.39 22.29 38.35
N THR A 84 -33.89 22.25 39.59
CA THR A 84 -33.26 21.56 40.72
C THR A 84 -33.38 20.05 40.52
N VAL A 85 -32.27 19.39 40.19
CA VAL A 85 -32.20 17.92 40.14
C VAL A 85 -31.72 17.44 41.52
N SER A 86 -32.57 16.69 42.22
CA SER A 86 -32.21 16.06 43.49
C SER A 86 -31.18 14.94 43.26
N PRO A 87 -30.04 14.92 43.97
CA PRO A 87 -29.06 13.84 43.84
C PRO A 87 -29.59 12.55 44.48
N LEU A 88 -29.49 11.44 43.73
CA LEU A 88 -29.76 10.09 44.19
C LEU A 88 -28.83 9.74 45.37
N LYS A 89 -29.43 9.30 46.47
CA LYS A 89 -28.79 8.87 47.71
C LYS A 89 -28.18 7.48 47.49
N PRO A 90 -26.85 7.27 47.63
CA PRO A 90 -26.27 5.93 47.57
C PRO A 90 -26.66 5.13 48.82
N SER A 91 -27.20 3.94 48.61
CA SER A 91 -27.41 2.94 49.66
C SER A 91 -26.06 2.31 50.02
N ILE A 92 -25.68 2.40 51.29
CA ILE A 92 -24.45 1.81 51.86
C ILE A 92 -24.86 0.51 52.55
N ASP A 93 -24.34 -0.62 52.06
CA ASP A 93 -24.23 -1.86 52.85
C ASP A 93 -22.81 -1.94 53.49
N PRO A 94 -22.63 -2.66 54.62
CA PRO A 94 -21.50 -2.48 55.53
C PRO A 94 -20.37 -3.54 55.30
N PRO A 95 -19.29 -3.60 56.12
CA PRO A 95 -17.92 -3.41 55.67
C PRO A 95 -17.13 -4.72 55.49
N VAL A 96 -16.30 -4.78 54.44
CA VAL A 96 -15.24 -5.78 54.29
C VAL A 96 -13.88 -5.09 54.47
N SER A 97 -13.20 -5.47 55.55
CA SER A 97 -11.77 -5.43 55.90
C SER A 97 -10.83 -4.30 55.42
N PRO A 98 -9.91 -3.82 56.29
CA PRO A 98 -9.08 -2.64 56.03
C PRO A 98 -7.96 -2.89 54.99
N PRO A 99 -7.73 -1.96 54.06
CA PRO A 99 -6.57 -1.99 53.17
C PRO A 99 -5.29 -1.50 53.88
N GLN A 100 -4.18 -2.17 53.55
CA GLN A 100 -2.82 -1.82 53.96
C GLN A 100 -2.46 -0.39 53.56
N LYS A 101 -1.77 0.28 54.48
CA LYS A 101 -1.27 1.66 54.39
C LYS A 101 -0.13 1.74 53.37
N VAL A 102 -0.44 2.06 52.12
CA VAL A 102 0.58 2.41 51.10
C VAL A 102 0.96 3.87 51.29
N ALA A 103 2.25 4.12 51.48
CA ALA A 103 2.81 5.46 51.69
C ALA A 103 2.62 6.33 50.43
N ALA A 104 2.13 7.55 50.63
CA ALA A 104 1.99 8.56 49.58
C ALA A 104 3.38 9.04 49.11
N LEU A 105 3.67 8.86 47.83
CA LEU A 105 4.80 9.49 47.17
C LEU A 105 4.51 10.99 47.02
N LYS A 106 5.40 11.82 47.56
CA LYS A 106 5.34 13.28 47.42
C LYS A 106 5.66 13.66 45.97
N PRO A 107 4.92 14.60 45.35
CA PRO A 107 5.28 15.14 44.05
C PRO A 107 6.52 16.03 44.20
N THR A 108 7.62 15.62 43.59
CA THR A 108 8.80 16.47 43.38
C THR A 108 8.51 17.39 42.20
N SER A 109 8.15 18.64 42.50
CA SER A 109 8.22 19.73 41.53
C SER A 109 9.68 20.11 41.32
N GLU A 110 10.31 19.58 40.29
CA GLU A 110 11.63 20.04 39.85
C GLU A 110 11.45 21.22 38.90
N THR A 111 11.65 22.42 39.44
CA THR A 111 11.64 23.70 38.74
C THR A 111 12.83 23.77 37.79
N LEU A 112 12.57 23.68 36.48
CA LEU A 112 13.55 24.01 35.45
C LEU A 112 13.85 25.52 35.47
N PRO A 113 15.13 25.94 35.35
CA PRO A 113 15.49 27.35 35.31
C PRO A 113 15.02 28.00 33.99
N PRO A 114 14.67 29.30 34.02
CA PRO A 114 14.16 30.02 32.87
C PRO A 114 15.24 30.19 31.78
N GLN A 115 14.97 29.67 30.58
CA GLN A 115 15.78 29.94 29.40
C GLN A 115 15.67 31.42 29.00
N LYS A 116 16.80 32.11 28.96
CA LYS A 116 16.94 33.48 28.45
C LYS A 116 16.58 33.51 26.97
N SER A 117 15.47 34.17 26.63
CA SER A 117 15.12 34.53 25.26
C SER A 117 16.18 35.49 24.69
N THR A 118 17.00 35.01 23.76
CA THR A 118 17.90 35.87 22.99
C THR A 118 17.11 36.55 21.89
N LYS A 119 17.04 37.89 21.97
CA LYS A 119 16.35 38.77 21.03
C LYS A 119 17.12 38.77 19.70
N VAL A 120 16.67 37.97 18.73
CA VAL A 120 17.25 37.96 17.37
C VAL A 120 16.82 39.23 16.65
N LYS A 121 17.81 39.99 16.17
CA LYS A 121 17.68 41.24 15.42
C LYS A 121 17.15 40.91 14.01
N PRO A 122 16.12 41.60 13.49
CA PRO A 122 15.65 41.38 12.12
C PRO A 122 16.75 41.70 11.11
N LEU A 123 17.08 40.73 10.25
CA LEU A 123 17.95 40.95 9.10
C LEU A 123 17.19 41.77 8.05
N LYS A 124 17.82 42.86 7.65
CA LYS A 124 17.37 43.81 6.63
C LYS A 124 17.42 43.10 5.25
N PRO A 125 16.38 43.18 4.41
CA PRO A 125 16.45 42.67 3.05
C PRO A 125 17.51 43.43 2.26
N THR A 126 18.45 42.70 1.67
CA THR A 126 19.42 43.22 0.71
C THR A 126 18.76 43.19 -0.67
N ASP A 127 18.73 44.35 -1.32
CA ASP A 127 18.26 44.52 -2.69
C ASP A 127 19.06 43.66 -3.67
N ILE A 128 18.35 42.87 -4.48
CA ILE A 128 18.92 42.11 -5.61
C ILE A 128 18.86 43.04 -6.83
N PRO A 129 19.98 43.32 -7.52
CA PRO A 129 19.98 44.06 -8.76
C PRO A 129 19.24 43.31 -9.87
N GLN A 130 18.26 43.99 -10.44
CA GLN A 130 17.48 43.61 -11.61
C GLN A 130 18.41 43.52 -12.84
N ALA A 131 18.57 42.31 -13.38
CA ALA A 131 19.27 42.09 -14.64
C ALA A 131 18.31 42.33 -15.82
N GLU A 132 18.70 43.27 -16.67
CA GLU A 132 18.12 43.62 -17.96
C GLU A 132 18.25 42.45 -18.96
N PRO A 133 17.21 42.12 -19.75
CA PRO A 133 17.37 41.24 -20.90
C PRO A 133 17.85 42.07 -22.11
N ALA A 134 19.07 41.78 -22.57
CA ALA A 134 19.55 42.26 -23.87
C ALA A 134 18.95 41.40 -24.98
N ASP A 135 18.25 42.07 -25.89
CA ASP A 135 17.86 41.56 -27.20
C ASP A 135 19.08 41.14 -28.01
N ALA A 136 19.00 39.95 -28.62
CA ALA A 136 19.85 39.57 -29.74
C ALA A 136 19.00 38.79 -30.75
N GLU A 137 18.32 39.58 -31.58
CA GLU A 137 18.04 39.28 -32.98
C GLU A 137 19.35 38.89 -33.69
N ILE A 138 19.33 37.87 -34.56
CA ILE A 138 20.03 37.84 -35.86
C ILE A 138 19.71 36.53 -36.61
N ALA A 139 19.09 36.75 -37.77
CA ALA A 139 19.29 36.18 -39.10
C ALA A 139 19.20 34.67 -39.37
N VAL A 140 18.13 34.40 -40.12
CA VAL A 140 18.02 33.45 -41.23
C VAL A 140 19.19 33.59 -42.21
N ALA A 141 19.79 32.46 -42.62
CA ALA A 141 20.48 32.34 -43.89
C ALA A 141 20.34 30.93 -44.46
N ASP A 142 19.91 30.92 -45.72
CA ASP A 142 19.51 29.79 -46.54
C ASP A 142 20.69 29.09 -47.25
N GLU A 143 20.40 27.88 -47.71
CA GLU A 143 21.03 27.08 -48.78
C GLU A 143 22.56 27.05 -48.97
N LYS A 144 23.13 25.83 -48.90
CA LYS A 144 23.82 25.27 -50.08
C LYS A 144 23.98 23.75 -50.09
N LYS A 145 23.42 23.17 -51.14
CA LYS A 145 23.62 21.84 -51.72
C LYS A 145 25.07 21.66 -52.18
N SER A 146 25.77 20.63 -51.69
CA SER A 146 26.98 20.07 -52.32
C SER A 146 27.23 18.66 -51.77
N SER A 147 26.85 17.63 -52.53
CA SER A 147 27.78 16.83 -53.36
C SER A 147 28.65 15.84 -52.55
N ARG A 148 28.17 14.59 -52.53
CA ARG A 148 28.91 13.39 -52.94
C ARG A 148 30.41 13.37 -52.63
N ARG A 149 30.78 12.65 -51.57
CA ARG A 149 31.96 11.78 -51.63
C ARG A 149 31.81 10.58 -50.71
N GLU A 150 31.55 9.47 -51.38
CA GLU A 150 31.72 8.11 -50.89
C GLU A 150 33.22 7.93 -50.57
N ALA A 151 33.52 7.74 -49.29
CA ALA A 151 34.82 7.32 -48.82
C ALA A 151 34.58 6.23 -47.77
N GLU A 152 34.73 4.98 -48.20
CA GLU A 152 34.85 3.81 -47.33
C GLU A 152 36.06 4.02 -46.41
N THR A 153 35.82 4.63 -45.26
CA THR A 153 36.74 4.51 -44.13
C THR A 153 36.38 3.22 -43.42
N LYS A 154 37.27 2.24 -43.55
CA LYS A 154 37.30 0.99 -42.80
C LYS A 154 37.40 1.32 -41.30
N ILE A 155 36.27 1.57 -40.65
CA ILE A 155 36.17 1.76 -39.20
C ILE A 155 36.41 0.38 -38.58
N ALA A 156 37.61 0.20 -38.03
CA ALA A 156 37.88 -0.86 -37.07
C ALA A 156 36.77 -0.86 -36.00
N PRO A 157 36.28 -2.03 -35.55
CA PRO A 157 35.26 -2.08 -34.51
C PRO A 157 35.85 -1.44 -33.26
N GLN A 158 35.46 -0.19 -33.00
CA GLN A 158 35.61 0.40 -31.68
C GLN A 158 34.85 -0.53 -30.73
N PRO A 159 35.48 -1.00 -29.64
CA PRO A 159 34.76 -1.74 -28.62
C PRO A 159 33.62 -0.84 -28.17
N ALA A 160 32.38 -1.32 -28.37
CA ALA A 160 31.19 -0.67 -27.85
C ALA A 160 31.45 -0.41 -26.38
N ASN A 161 31.77 0.84 -26.08
CA ASN A 161 32.06 1.29 -24.75
C ASN A 161 30.92 0.82 -23.86
N ALA A 162 31.30 0.03 -22.87
CA ALA A 162 30.51 -0.26 -21.71
C ALA A 162 30.11 1.09 -21.08
N MET A 163 29.02 1.68 -21.56
CA MET A 163 28.21 2.56 -20.76
C MET A 163 27.67 1.68 -19.65
N ALA A 164 28.45 1.59 -18.57
CA ALA A 164 28.04 1.00 -17.32
C ALA A 164 26.69 1.60 -16.98
N GLN A 165 25.63 0.82 -17.17
CA GLN A 165 24.28 1.19 -16.81
C GLN A 165 24.33 1.54 -15.33
N LYS A 166 24.32 2.84 -15.01
CA LYS A 166 24.33 3.33 -13.63
C LYS A 166 23.05 2.82 -12.99
N LYS A 167 23.18 1.70 -12.26
CA LYS A 167 22.06 0.93 -11.72
C LYS A 167 21.22 1.87 -10.87
N ALA A 168 19.95 2.04 -11.25
CA ALA A 168 19.04 2.94 -10.54
C ALA A 168 19.06 2.64 -9.03
N PRO A 169 19.02 3.67 -8.17
CA PRO A 169 19.11 3.50 -6.73
C PRO A 169 18.00 2.58 -6.23
N THR A 170 18.35 1.66 -5.32
CA THR A 170 17.39 0.75 -4.69
C THR A 170 17.38 1.04 -3.20
N VAL A 171 16.26 1.58 -2.72
CA VAL A 171 16.04 1.91 -1.31
C VAL A 171 15.29 0.75 -0.65
N GLY A 172 15.54 0.45 0.63
CA GLY A 172 14.76 -0.55 1.40
C GLY A 172 15.44 -1.88 1.70
N ARG A 173 16.45 -2.29 0.91
CA ARG A 173 17.10 -3.61 1.07
C ARG A 173 17.92 -3.74 2.37
N ASN A 174 18.64 -2.69 2.74
CA ASN A 174 19.57 -2.68 3.88
C ASN A 174 19.23 -1.60 4.93
N GLN A 175 18.18 -0.79 4.72
CA GLN A 175 17.87 0.41 5.52
C GLN A 175 16.44 0.37 6.09
N THR A 176 15.92 -0.82 6.37
CA THR A 176 14.52 -1.03 6.75
C THR A 176 14.10 -0.23 7.98
N SER A 177 14.89 -0.30 9.07
CA SER A 177 14.54 0.37 10.33
C SER A 177 14.56 1.90 10.20
N PRO A 178 15.62 2.53 9.63
CA PRO A 178 15.61 3.96 9.35
C PRO A 178 14.43 4.41 8.48
N LEU A 179 14.11 3.66 7.43
CA LEU A 179 13.01 3.98 6.52
C LEU A 179 11.65 3.90 7.21
N ILE A 180 11.41 2.87 8.01
CA ILE A 180 10.16 2.76 8.78
C ILE A 180 10.05 3.90 9.80
N ALA A 181 11.15 4.29 10.45
CA ALA A 181 11.17 5.39 11.40
C ALA A 181 10.78 6.73 10.74
N VAL A 182 11.28 6.99 9.52
CA VAL A 182 10.91 8.17 8.72
C VAL A 182 9.48 8.05 8.15
N GLY A 183 9.07 6.86 7.73
CA GLY A 183 7.78 6.64 7.10
C GLY A 183 6.59 6.67 8.05
N ARG A 184 6.77 6.25 9.31
CA ARG A 184 5.70 6.27 10.34
C ARG A 184 5.05 7.65 10.54
N PRO A 185 5.80 8.77 10.71
CA PRO A 185 5.18 10.09 10.82
C PRO A 185 4.56 10.55 9.50
N LEU A 186 5.11 10.19 8.34
CA LEU A 186 4.50 10.50 7.04
C LEU A 186 3.18 9.75 6.84
N LEU A 187 3.10 8.51 7.31
CA LEU A 187 1.86 7.73 7.30
C LEU A 187 0.78 8.40 8.15
N ARG A 188 1.13 8.89 9.36
CA ARG A 188 0.19 9.63 10.22
C ARG A 188 -0.27 10.94 9.57
N LEU A 189 0.63 11.65 8.90
CA LEU A 189 0.33 12.88 8.16
C LEU A 189 -0.77 12.61 7.12
N LEU A 190 -0.57 11.59 6.28
CA LEU A 190 -1.58 11.18 5.30
C LEU A 190 -2.89 10.75 5.96
N GLU A 191 -2.86 10.14 7.15
CA GLU A 191 -4.07 9.60 7.82
C GLU A 191 -4.95 10.75 8.30
N HIS A 192 -4.38 11.95 8.45
CA HIS A 192 -5.10 13.20 8.71
C HIS A 192 -5.46 13.98 7.43
N GLY A 193 -5.21 13.41 6.25
CA GLY A 193 -5.54 14.03 4.96
C GLY A 193 -4.45 14.93 4.38
N ASP A 194 -3.29 15.01 5.01
CA ASP A 194 -2.17 15.84 4.57
C ASP A 194 -1.14 15.02 3.77
N GLY A 195 -0.81 15.45 2.55
CA GLY A 195 0.24 14.86 1.72
C GLY A 195 -0.15 14.65 0.26
N PRO A 196 0.74 14.02 -0.54
CA PRO A 196 0.48 13.78 -1.96
C PRO A 196 -0.63 12.74 -2.16
N ARG A 197 -1.35 12.86 -3.27
CA ARG A 197 -2.15 11.74 -3.80
C ARG A 197 -1.20 10.65 -4.30
N ILE A 198 -1.32 9.44 -3.80
CA ILE A 198 -0.47 8.31 -4.20
C ILE A 198 -1.29 7.27 -4.96
N ASP A 199 -0.85 6.95 -6.18
CA ASP A 199 -1.41 5.88 -7.00
C ASP A 199 -0.32 4.83 -7.30
N ILE A 200 -0.57 3.57 -6.95
CA ILE A 200 0.35 2.47 -7.24
C ILE A 200 -0.41 1.41 -8.01
N SER A 201 -0.10 1.34 -9.30
CA SER A 201 -0.76 0.42 -10.23
C SER A 201 -0.33 -1.02 -10.00
N TRP A 202 -1.29 -1.91 -10.18
CA TRP A 202 -1.07 -3.36 -10.18
C TRP A 202 -0.71 -3.85 -11.59
N PRO A 203 -0.03 -5.00 -11.73
CA PRO A 203 0.23 -5.61 -13.03
C PRO A 203 -1.06 -5.83 -13.82
N THR A 204 -1.02 -5.53 -15.12
CA THR A 204 -2.13 -5.77 -16.04
C THR A 204 -2.27 -7.25 -16.39
N ASP A 205 -1.14 -7.96 -16.48
CA ASP A 205 -1.11 -9.40 -16.70
C ASP A 205 -1.83 -10.17 -15.57
N PRO A 206 -2.85 -11.00 -15.88
CA PRO A 206 -3.62 -11.70 -14.85
C PRO A 206 -2.82 -12.68 -13.99
N ARG A 207 -1.76 -13.30 -14.54
CA ARG A 207 -0.94 -14.28 -13.80
C ARG A 207 -0.04 -13.55 -12.81
N GLU A 208 0.68 -12.53 -13.25
CA GLU A 208 1.50 -11.69 -12.38
C GLU A 208 0.66 -10.97 -11.33
N ARG A 209 -0.53 -10.50 -11.70
CA ARG A 209 -1.46 -9.88 -10.75
C ARG A 209 -1.89 -10.86 -9.65
N SER A 210 -2.22 -12.11 -10.02
CA SER A 210 -2.61 -13.15 -9.06
C SER A 210 -1.44 -13.53 -8.16
N ALA A 211 -0.24 -13.70 -8.73
CA ALA A 211 0.96 -14.00 -7.97
C ALA A 211 1.33 -12.87 -6.99
N LEU A 212 1.23 -11.60 -7.42
CA LEU A 212 1.45 -10.45 -6.55
C LEU A 212 0.44 -10.41 -5.40
N PHE A 213 -0.84 -10.67 -5.68
CA PHE A 213 -1.88 -10.74 -4.66
C PHE A 213 -1.56 -11.82 -3.62
N ASP A 214 -1.24 -13.03 -4.09
CA ASP A 214 -0.87 -14.16 -3.23
C ASP A 214 0.37 -13.88 -2.37
N THR A 215 1.36 -13.19 -2.94
CA THR A 215 2.56 -12.78 -2.23
C THR A 215 2.22 -11.76 -1.14
N PHE A 216 1.43 -10.73 -1.45
CA PHE A 216 1.04 -9.74 -0.45
C PHE A 216 0.21 -10.33 0.70
N GLU A 217 -0.76 -11.19 0.39
CA GLU A 217 -1.59 -11.85 1.40
C GLU A 217 -0.72 -12.73 2.32
N ARG A 218 0.09 -13.61 1.74
CA ARG A 218 0.84 -14.61 2.52
C ARG A 218 2.06 -14.04 3.23
N CYS A 219 2.83 -13.20 2.53
CA CYS A 219 4.14 -12.76 2.99
C CYS A 219 4.14 -11.37 3.60
N TYR A 220 3.25 -10.47 3.19
CA TYR A 220 3.25 -9.08 3.66
C TYR A 220 2.05 -8.76 4.56
N GLY A 221 1.21 -9.76 4.88
CA GLY A 221 0.10 -9.61 5.80
C GLY A 221 -1.04 -8.73 5.28
N MET A 222 -1.15 -8.55 3.96
CA MET A 222 -2.30 -7.87 3.36
C MET A 222 -3.58 -8.63 3.65
N VAL A 223 -4.65 -7.90 3.98
CA VAL A 223 -5.99 -8.43 4.25
C VAL A 223 -6.98 -7.82 3.25
N VAL A 224 -7.95 -8.63 2.81
CA VAL A 224 -9.10 -8.15 2.04
C VAL A 224 -10.22 -7.79 3.00
N ALA A 225 -10.81 -6.62 2.81
CA ALA A 225 -12.01 -6.18 3.51
C ALA A 225 -13.04 -5.65 2.50
N LEU A 226 -14.29 -5.54 2.93
CA LEU A 226 -15.36 -4.84 2.21
C LEU A 226 -15.69 -3.57 2.97
N VAL A 227 -15.70 -2.41 2.30
CA VAL A 227 -16.01 -1.12 2.91
C VAL A 227 -17.43 -0.70 2.56
N ALA A 228 -18.21 -0.35 3.59
CA ALA A 228 -19.53 0.25 3.43
C ALA A 228 -19.44 1.78 3.22
N GLU A 229 -20.53 2.39 2.76
CA GLU A 229 -20.62 3.84 2.58
C GLU A 229 -20.48 4.62 3.89
N SER A 230 -20.82 4.00 5.03
CA SER A 230 -20.58 4.52 6.37
C SER A 230 -19.09 4.57 6.76
N GLY A 231 -18.22 3.90 6.01
CA GLY A 231 -16.81 3.69 6.35
C GLY A 231 -16.56 2.41 7.14
N ASP A 232 -17.61 1.66 7.51
CA ASP A 232 -17.48 0.38 8.20
C ASP A 232 -16.73 -0.64 7.32
N LEU A 233 -15.75 -1.32 7.92
CA LEU A 233 -14.99 -2.38 7.26
C LEU A 233 -15.52 -3.75 7.68
N TYR A 234 -15.67 -4.68 6.75
CA TYR A 234 -16.03 -6.06 7.03
C TYR A 234 -14.92 -6.98 6.53
N SER A 235 -14.46 -7.91 7.36
CA SER A 235 -13.36 -8.81 7.01
C SER A 235 -13.57 -10.22 7.56
N ASP A 236 -12.71 -11.14 7.13
CA ASP A 236 -12.64 -12.49 7.66
C ASP A 236 -12.02 -12.55 9.08
N ARG A 237 -11.68 -11.41 9.67
CA ARG A 237 -11.14 -11.29 11.03
C ARG A 237 -12.18 -10.96 12.08
N SER A 238 -13.37 -10.52 11.66
CA SER A 238 -14.53 -10.30 12.52
C SER A 238 -15.62 -11.34 12.22
N SER A 239 -16.42 -11.68 13.22
CA SER A 239 -17.51 -12.67 13.12
C SER A 239 -18.91 -12.09 13.06
N ALA A 240 -19.18 -10.96 13.71
CA ALA A 240 -20.55 -10.46 13.90
C ALA A 240 -20.73 -8.94 13.71
N ALA A 241 -19.65 -8.17 13.79
CA ALA A 241 -19.68 -6.72 13.72
C ALA A 241 -18.73 -6.22 12.62
N PRO A 242 -18.82 -4.94 12.21
CA PRO A 242 -17.74 -4.30 11.50
C PRO A 242 -16.39 -4.59 12.18
N TRP A 243 -15.40 -4.87 11.36
CA TRP A 243 -14.03 -5.09 11.79
C TRP A 243 -13.44 -3.79 12.31
N GLU A 244 -13.30 -3.70 13.63
CA GLU A 244 -12.52 -2.67 14.30
C GLU A 244 -11.03 -2.88 13.97
N ILE A 245 -10.54 -2.14 12.99
CA ILE A 245 -9.17 -2.21 12.55
C ILE A 245 -8.24 -1.70 13.66
N ASN A 246 -7.27 -2.52 14.06
CA ASN A 246 -6.19 -2.06 14.94
C ASN A 246 -5.20 -1.21 14.13
N LEU A 247 -5.28 0.11 14.31
CA LEU A 247 -4.45 1.10 13.61
C LEU A 247 -2.98 1.10 14.03
N ASP A 248 -2.60 0.39 15.11
CA ASP A 248 -1.20 0.17 15.44
C ASP A 248 -0.58 -0.90 14.54
N TYR A 249 -1.38 -1.90 14.13
CA TYR A 249 -0.94 -3.01 13.29
C TYR A 249 -1.17 -2.76 11.81
N TYR A 250 -2.33 -2.23 11.43
CA TYR A 250 -2.69 -1.91 10.05
C TYR A 250 -2.65 -0.40 9.80
N SER A 251 -2.41 -0.01 8.56
CA SER A 251 -2.59 1.39 8.17
C SER A 251 -4.07 1.71 7.99
N GLY A 252 -4.46 2.96 8.26
CA GLY A 252 -5.77 3.49 7.91
C GLY A 252 -6.00 3.63 6.39
N PHE A 253 -4.96 3.50 5.55
CA PHE A 253 -5.13 3.53 4.11
C PHE A 253 -5.69 2.22 3.58
N VAL A 254 -6.76 2.37 2.82
CA VAL A 254 -7.36 1.29 2.06
C VAL A 254 -7.05 1.48 0.58
N ARG A 255 -6.65 0.41 -0.09
CA ARG A 255 -6.43 0.41 -1.55
C ARG A 255 -7.64 -0.23 -2.20
N GLN A 256 -8.38 0.53 -3.01
CA GLN A 256 -9.54 -0.02 -3.70
C GLN A 256 -9.12 -1.10 -4.70
N SER A 257 -9.76 -2.26 -4.59
CA SER A 257 -9.64 -3.32 -5.57
C SER A 257 -10.55 -2.95 -6.74
N GLY A 258 -10.04 -2.12 -7.66
CA GLY A 258 -10.78 -1.71 -8.86
C GLY A 258 -11.10 -2.88 -9.79
N ARG A 259 -11.20 -2.63 -11.11
CA ARG A 259 -11.51 -3.68 -12.11
C ARG A 259 -10.47 -4.83 -12.16
N LEU A 260 -9.32 -4.66 -11.52
CA LEU A 260 -8.21 -5.61 -11.50
C LEU A 260 -8.27 -6.57 -10.29
N SER A 261 -9.44 -7.16 -10.04
CA SER A 261 -9.59 -8.15 -8.96
C SER A 261 -9.10 -9.54 -9.38
N THR A 262 -8.46 -10.27 -8.46
CA THR A 262 -8.00 -11.65 -8.69
C THR A 262 -9.08 -12.67 -8.30
N PRO A 263 -9.05 -13.91 -8.82
CA PRO A 263 -9.98 -14.95 -8.37
C PRO A 263 -9.98 -15.13 -6.84
N ARG A 264 -8.78 -15.16 -6.23
CA ARG A 264 -8.64 -15.33 -4.77
C ARG A 264 -9.21 -14.17 -3.97
N GLU A 265 -9.10 -12.94 -4.47
CA GLU A 265 -9.73 -11.78 -3.85
C GLU A 265 -11.26 -11.82 -3.92
N ARG A 266 -11.81 -12.30 -5.04
CA ARG A 266 -13.26 -12.56 -5.14
C ARG A 266 -13.69 -13.66 -4.17
N ASP A 267 -12.88 -14.69 -3.97
CA ASP A 267 -13.16 -15.74 -2.99
C ASP A 267 -13.17 -15.19 -1.56
N TRP A 268 -12.24 -14.30 -1.22
CA TRP A 268 -12.27 -13.57 0.04
C TRP A 268 -13.55 -12.75 0.19
N SER A 269 -13.92 -11.99 -0.84
CA SER A 269 -15.13 -11.18 -0.84
C SER A 269 -16.38 -12.04 -0.59
N ARG A 270 -16.49 -13.20 -1.26
CA ARG A 270 -17.61 -14.15 -1.04
C ARG A 270 -17.62 -14.69 0.39
N ARG A 271 -16.47 -15.05 0.97
CA ARG A 271 -16.38 -15.52 2.36
C ARG A 271 -16.77 -14.44 3.36
N ILE A 272 -16.39 -13.19 3.11
CA ILE A 272 -16.76 -12.06 3.97
C ILE A 272 -18.27 -11.86 3.92
N VAL A 273 -18.90 -11.87 2.74
CA VAL A 273 -20.36 -11.74 2.60
C VAL A 273 -21.11 -12.90 3.26
N GLN A 274 -20.62 -14.13 3.14
CA GLN A 274 -21.23 -15.29 3.81
C GLN A 274 -21.26 -15.13 5.33
N ARG A 275 -20.26 -14.46 5.90
CA ARG A 275 -20.16 -14.19 7.34
C ARG A 275 -20.90 -12.93 7.75
N HIS A 276 -20.90 -11.93 6.88
CA HIS A 276 -21.50 -10.61 7.08
C HIS A 276 -22.45 -10.31 5.92
N PRO A 277 -23.71 -10.82 5.95
CA PRO A 277 -24.64 -10.62 4.84
C PRO A 277 -24.91 -9.14 4.52
N SER A 278 -24.83 -8.25 5.51
CA SER A 278 -24.93 -6.78 5.34
C SER A 278 -23.78 -6.18 4.50
N ALA A 279 -22.67 -6.90 4.34
CA ALA A 279 -21.56 -6.51 3.48
C ALA A 279 -21.77 -6.88 2.00
N ALA A 280 -22.91 -7.47 1.64
CA ALA A 280 -23.23 -7.74 0.23
C ALA A 280 -23.26 -6.44 -0.59
N GLY A 281 -22.65 -6.49 -1.79
CA GLY A 281 -22.57 -5.33 -2.70
C GLY A 281 -21.57 -4.24 -2.28
N LYS A 282 -20.88 -4.39 -1.13
CA LYS A 282 -19.89 -3.43 -0.65
C LYS A 282 -18.57 -3.53 -1.41
N LEU A 283 -17.78 -2.45 -1.39
CA LEU A 283 -16.58 -2.32 -2.22
C LEU A 283 -15.40 -3.10 -1.62
N PRO A 284 -14.74 -3.97 -2.40
CA PRO A 284 -13.53 -4.65 -1.92
C PRO A 284 -12.34 -3.70 -1.85
N VAL A 285 -11.65 -3.77 -0.73
CA VAL A 285 -10.43 -3.01 -0.44
C VAL A 285 -9.33 -3.92 0.10
N ARG A 286 -8.08 -3.52 -0.15
CA ARG A 286 -6.88 -4.16 0.38
C ARG A 286 -6.33 -3.30 1.50
N VAL A 287 -6.20 -3.91 2.67
CA VAL A 287 -5.67 -3.29 3.89
C VAL A 287 -4.28 -3.86 4.14
N PHE A 288 -3.31 -3.00 4.41
CA PHE A 288 -1.91 -3.39 4.57
C PHE A 288 -1.41 -3.12 5.99
N PRO A 289 -0.46 -3.94 6.47
CA PRO A 289 0.18 -3.65 7.74
C PRO A 289 0.87 -2.30 7.73
N ARG A 290 0.81 -1.61 8.87
CA ARG A 290 1.39 -0.28 9.09
C ARG A 290 2.88 -0.26 8.79
N GLN A 291 3.58 -1.37 9.05
CA GLN A 291 5.00 -1.52 8.74
C GLN A 291 5.29 -1.49 7.24
N THR A 292 4.49 -2.19 6.44
CA THR A 292 4.63 -2.24 4.97
C THR A 292 4.43 -0.85 4.37
N ASP A 293 3.39 -0.14 4.81
CA ASP A 293 3.12 1.21 4.31
C ASP A 293 4.12 2.24 4.84
N ALA A 294 4.60 2.11 6.08
CA ALA A 294 5.68 2.97 6.58
C ALA A 294 6.97 2.77 5.77
N LEU A 295 7.34 1.54 5.44
CA LEU A 295 8.51 1.29 4.59
C LEU A 295 8.35 1.94 3.20
N LEU A 296 7.16 1.83 2.61
CA LEU A 296 6.82 2.50 1.36
C LEU A 296 6.96 4.03 1.47
N MET A 297 6.39 4.64 2.52
CA MET A 297 6.45 6.09 2.72
C MET A 297 7.88 6.59 2.95
N GLY A 298 8.66 5.87 3.76
CA GLY A 298 10.07 6.19 3.97
C GLY A 298 10.86 6.11 2.66
N GLY A 299 10.63 5.07 1.87
CA GLY A 299 11.30 4.89 0.57
C GLY A 299 10.96 5.99 -0.43
N LEU A 300 9.68 6.41 -0.48
CA LEU A 300 9.27 7.54 -1.32
C LEU A 300 9.91 8.84 -0.87
N HIS A 301 9.96 9.10 0.45
CA HIS A 301 10.58 10.29 0.99
C HIS A 301 12.07 10.40 0.64
N GLU A 302 12.80 9.27 0.75
CA GLU A 302 14.22 9.22 0.40
C GLU A 302 14.45 9.47 -1.09
N LEU A 303 13.68 8.81 -1.97
CA LEU A 303 13.81 8.98 -3.42
C LEU A 303 13.41 10.39 -3.90
N LEU A 304 12.50 11.05 -3.18
CA LEU A 304 12.08 12.43 -3.46
C LEU A 304 12.98 13.47 -2.78
N ALA A 305 14.06 13.07 -2.11
CA ALA A 305 15.00 13.95 -1.42
C ALA A 305 14.30 14.96 -0.50
N GLY A 306 13.26 14.53 0.22
CA GLY A 306 12.51 15.37 1.16
C GLY A 306 11.35 16.19 0.56
N SER A 307 11.22 16.26 -0.77
CA SER A 307 10.12 16.98 -1.45
C SER A 307 8.74 16.29 -1.38
N TYR A 308 8.64 15.21 -0.61
CA TYR A 308 7.42 14.42 -0.44
C TYR A 308 6.20 15.28 -0.06
N ARG A 309 6.35 16.22 0.89
CA ARG A 309 5.24 17.06 1.37
C ARG A 309 4.79 18.13 0.37
N SER A 310 5.69 18.58 -0.50
CA SER A 310 5.39 19.58 -1.53
C SER A 310 4.88 18.95 -2.83
N THR A 311 5.02 17.63 -2.98
CA THR A 311 4.54 16.89 -4.14
C THR A 311 3.01 16.82 -4.10
N LYS A 312 2.34 17.04 -5.24
CA LYS A 312 0.87 16.94 -5.31
C LYS A 312 0.44 15.50 -5.57
N SER A 313 1.16 14.81 -6.44
CA SER A 313 0.81 13.48 -6.93
C SER A 313 2.03 12.59 -7.12
N ILE A 314 1.91 11.33 -6.72
CA ILE A 314 2.92 10.29 -6.93
C ILE A 314 2.23 9.12 -7.63
N THR A 315 2.82 8.67 -8.73
CA THR A 315 2.39 7.45 -9.43
C THR A 315 3.52 6.44 -9.44
N ALA A 316 3.20 5.16 -9.28
CA ALA A 316 4.17 4.07 -9.40
C ALA A 316 3.48 2.78 -9.82
N ARG A 317 4.24 1.68 -9.89
CA ARG A 317 3.71 0.33 -10.09
C ARG A 317 4.37 -0.69 -9.19
N TYR A 318 3.60 -1.70 -8.79
CA TYR A 318 4.15 -2.89 -8.16
C TYR A 318 4.87 -3.76 -9.19
N ALA A 319 6.02 -4.28 -8.80
CA ALA A 319 6.73 -5.32 -9.52
C ALA A 319 7.15 -6.43 -8.54
N ARG A 320 7.07 -7.67 -9.00
CA ARG A 320 7.39 -8.86 -8.20
C ARG A 320 8.53 -9.62 -8.85
N ALA A 321 9.45 -10.12 -8.02
CA ALA A 321 10.47 -11.09 -8.42
C ALA A 321 10.52 -12.19 -7.34
N GLY A 322 9.99 -13.37 -7.66
CA GLY A 322 9.78 -14.41 -6.66
C GLY A 322 8.81 -13.95 -5.55
N GLN A 323 9.29 -13.91 -4.31
CA GLN A 323 8.53 -13.44 -3.14
C GLN A 323 8.85 -11.97 -2.77
N SER A 324 9.86 -11.39 -3.40
CA SER A 324 10.22 -9.98 -3.25
C SER A 324 9.26 -9.10 -4.04
N VAL A 325 8.79 -8.04 -3.38
CA VAL A 325 7.97 -7.00 -4.00
C VAL A 325 8.72 -5.68 -4.00
N THR A 326 8.69 -5.00 -5.13
CA THR A 326 9.32 -3.71 -5.35
C THR A 326 8.33 -2.71 -5.92
N ILE A 327 8.56 -1.43 -5.65
CA ILE A 327 7.91 -0.31 -6.32
C ILE A 327 8.86 0.23 -7.37
N VAL A 328 8.38 0.35 -8.59
CA VAL A 328 9.16 0.80 -9.74
C VAL A 328 8.38 1.82 -10.56
N GLY A 329 9.05 2.47 -11.51
CA GLY A 329 8.43 3.46 -12.41
C GLY A 329 7.79 4.61 -11.64
N ILE A 330 8.52 5.14 -10.65
CA ILE A 330 8.04 6.18 -9.76
C ILE A 330 8.07 7.51 -10.51
N SER A 331 6.97 8.24 -10.46
CA SER A 331 6.86 9.60 -10.99
C SER A 331 6.17 10.50 -9.97
N ALA A 332 6.67 11.72 -9.82
CA ALA A 332 6.13 12.75 -8.94
C ALA A 332 5.77 13.99 -9.75
N ASP A 333 4.51 14.40 -9.71
CA ASP A 333 3.98 15.51 -10.51
C ASP A 333 4.30 15.39 -12.01
N GLY A 334 4.30 14.15 -12.51
CA GLY A 334 4.63 13.80 -13.89
C GLY A 334 6.11 13.62 -14.18
N LEU A 335 7.00 13.99 -13.25
CA LEU A 335 8.45 13.85 -13.40
C LEU A 335 8.91 12.45 -12.96
N ASN A 336 9.59 11.74 -13.85
CA ASN A 336 10.16 10.42 -13.56
C ASN A 336 11.27 10.52 -12.50
N ILE A 337 11.10 9.79 -11.39
CA ILE A 337 12.04 9.72 -10.29
C ILE A 337 12.86 8.43 -10.43
N PRO A 338 14.18 8.52 -10.69
CA PRO A 338 15.00 7.33 -10.89
C PRO A 338 15.12 6.56 -9.58
N GLY A 339 14.76 5.28 -9.61
CA GLY A 339 14.95 4.39 -8.47
C GLY A 339 13.89 3.31 -8.37
N ARG A 340 14.00 2.55 -7.29
CA ARG A 340 13.00 1.56 -6.87
C ARG A 340 13.01 1.43 -5.36
N ILE A 341 11.87 1.05 -4.79
CA ILE A 341 11.72 0.77 -3.37
C ILE A 341 11.56 -0.74 -3.21
N ASP A 342 12.42 -1.37 -2.43
CA ASP A 342 12.33 -2.78 -2.07
C ASP A 342 11.52 -2.93 -0.78
N LEU A 343 10.39 -3.63 -0.88
CA LEU A 343 9.51 -3.87 0.26
C LEU A 343 9.87 -5.16 1.00
N SER A 344 10.81 -5.97 0.50
CA SER A 344 11.08 -7.33 1.00
C SER A 344 11.34 -7.38 2.51
N ALA A 345 11.89 -6.32 3.09
CA ALA A 345 12.14 -6.27 4.52
C ALA A 345 10.88 -6.10 5.40
N ALA A 346 9.72 -5.82 4.81
CA ALA A 346 8.41 -5.91 5.46
C ALA A 346 7.77 -7.30 5.33
N ALA A 347 8.38 -8.22 4.56
CA ALA A 347 7.88 -9.58 4.45
C ALA A 347 8.12 -10.37 5.75
N ARG A 348 7.22 -11.30 6.04
CA ARG A 348 7.38 -12.29 7.11
C ARG A 348 8.63 -13.12 6.87
N ARG A 349 9.37 -13.40 7.95
CA ARG A 349 10.63 -14.17 7.92
C ARG A 349 10.51 -15.50 7.18
N SER A 350 9.39 -16.22 7.36
CA SER A 350 9.12 -17.49 6.68
C SER A 350 9.13 -17.42 5.15
N CYS A 351 8.89 -16.23 4.56
CA CYS A 351 8.96 -16.01 3.12
C CYS A 351 10.36 -15.61 2.62
N LEU A 352 11.25 -15.18 3.52
CA LEU A 352 12.61 -14.78 3.15
C LEU A 352 13.52 -16.01 3.03
N ASP A 353 13.31 -17.01 3.90
CA ASP A 353 14.14 -18.21 3.96
C ASP A 353 13.93 -19.16 2.78
N SER A 354 12.79 -19.06 2.08
CA SER A 354 12.47 -19.89 0.91
C SER A 354 13.37 -19.61 -0.31
N HIS A 355 14.04 -18.46 -0.34
CA HIS A 355 14.96 -18.08 -1.42
C HIS A 355 16.39 -18.57 -1.18
N ALA A 356 16.79 -18.83 0.07
CA ALA A 356 18.16 -19.20 0.41
C ALA A 356 18.49 -20.67 0.10
N THR A 357 17.49 -21.55 0.07
CA THR A 357 17.66 -22.99 -0.18
C THR A 357 17.66 -23.39 -1.65
N SER A 358 17.16 -22.54 -2.55
CA SER A 358 17.12 -22.84 -3.99
C SER A 358 18.45 -22.61 -4.71
N GLY A 359 19.47 -22.04 -4.05
CA GLY A 359 20.78 -21.72 -4.63
C GLY A 359 21.92 -22.67 -4.24
N ARG A 360 21.64 -23.79 -3.55
CA ARG A 360 22.68 -24.73 -3.07
C ARG A 360 22.76 -26.06 -3.84
N HIS A 361 22.00 -26.17 -4.93
CA HIS A 361 22.08 -27.31 -5.86
C HIS A 361 22.22 -26.78 -7.28
N SER A 362 23.43 -26.37 -7.64
CA SER A 362 23.88 -26.23 -9.03
C SER A 362 25.36 -26.52 -9.08
#